data_AF-A0A366HQZ2-F1
#
_entry.id   AF-A0A366HQZ2-F1
#
_cell.length_a   1.000
_cell.length_b   1.000
_cell.length_c   1.000
_cell.angle_alpha   90.00
_cell.angle_beta   90.00
_cell.angle_gamma   90.00
#
_symmetry.space_group_name_H-M   'P 1'
#
loop_
_entity.id
_entity.type
_entity.pdbx_description
1 polymer ?
#
loop_
_entity_poly.entity_id
_entity_poly.type
_entity_poly.pdbx_seq_one_letter_code
_entity_poly.pdbx_strand_id
1 'polypeptide(L)'
;MLFIEPALAGLLAWGISMTTRQSGHFFFEPKGYDHVNHATHEHKEEIKIGYNLQRKIVLMSLWALIPLALWLAPSLGGLIMPATDLNGYLHDVGIAWLALGLGGILFRTVHLFFIYNVQTGLTWAVKIMTDPFHDARIYASAPLYLMRGQLIDPMDHARSEDPCPALVRVRTGE
;
A
#
# COMPACT_ATOMS: atom_id res chain seq x y z
N MET A 1 3.23 -18.39 -6.33
CA MET A 1 1.80 -18.36 -5.92
C MET A 1 0.91 -17.79 -7.00
N LEU A 2 1.11 -16.56 -7.49
CA LEU A 2 0.22 -15.98 -8.52
C LEU A 2 -0.01 -16.87 -9.76
N PHE A 3 1.05 -17.51 -10.28
CA PHE A 3 0.99 -18.36 -11.47
C PHE A 3 0.63 -19.83 -11.19
N ILE A 4 0.39 -20.19 -9.93
CA ILE A 4 0.11 -21.57 -9.48
C ILE A 4 -1.29 -21.63 -8.84
N GLU A 5 -1.51 -20.75 -7.87
CA GLU A 5 -2.72 -20.64 -7.04
C GLU A 5 -3.07 -19.13 -6.91
N PRO A 6 -3.73 -18.53 -7.91
CA PRO A 6 -4.00 -17.09 -7.95
C PRO A 6 -4.92 -16.64 -6.81
N ALA A 7 -5.89 -17.48 -6.41
CA ALA A 7 -6.77 -17.20 -5.29
C ALA A 7 -6.00 -17.06 -3.97
N LEU A 8 -5.11 -18.01 -3.69
CA LEU A 8 -4.25 -17.97 -2.51
C LEU A 8 -3.29 -16.78 -2.55
N ALA A 9 -2.78 -16.41 -3.73
CA ALA A 9 -2.00 -15.19 -3.88
C ALA A 9 -2.80 -13.93 -3.48
N GLY A 10 -4.06 -13.83 -3.88
CA GLY A 10 -4.97 -12.75 -3.47
C GLY A 10 -5.21 -12.73 -1.96
N LEU A 11 -5.48 -13.88 -1.35
CA LEU A 11 -5.67 -14.00 0.10
C LEU A 11 -4.41 -13.58 0.87
N LEU A 12 -3.21 -13.99 0.45
CA LEU A 12 -1.96 -13.60 1.11
C LEU A 12 -1.65 -12.11 0.92
N ALA A 13 -1.85 -11.58 -0.29
CA ALA A 13 -1.60 -10.18 -0.59
C ALA A 13 -2.47 -9.27 0.29
N TRP A 14 -3.75 -9.57 0.40
CA TRP A 14 -4.68 -8.73 1.15
C TRP A 14 -4.76 -9.05 2.64
N GLY A 15 -4.69 -10.34 3.01
CA GLY A 15 -4.83 -10.79 4.39
C GLY A 15 -3.55 -10.66 5.22
N ILE A 16 -2.37 -10.76 4.61
CA ILE A 16 -1.08 -10.67 5.31
C ILE A 16 -0.32 -9.41 4.92
N SER A 17 -0.01 -9.23 3.62
CA SER A 17 0.85 -8.11 3.20
C SER A 17 0.18 -6.76 3.45
N MET A 18 -1.05 -6.57 2.97
CA MET A 18 -1.78 -5.31 3.16
C MET A 18 -2.11 -5.04 4.63
N THR A 19 -2.57 -6.02 5.40
CA THR A 19 -2.86 -5.82 6.84
C THR A 19 -1.62 -5.44 7.63
N THR A 20 -0.46 -6.05 7.33
CA THR A 20 0.82 -5.72 7.94
C THR A 20 1.25 -4.30 7.60
N ARG A 21 1.11 -3.89 6.33
CA ARG A 21 1.40 -2.51 5.91
C ARG A 21 0.46 -1.50 6.56
N GLN A 22 -0.82 -1.85 6.67
CA GLN A 22 -1.86 -0.98 7.23
C GLN A 22 -1.73 -0.84 8.75
N SER A 23 -1.33 -1.89 9.46
CA SER A 23 -1.06 -1.82 10.90
C SER A 23 0.13 -0.90 11.18
N GLY A 24 1.20 -0.95 10.36
CA GLY A 24 2.30 -0.01 10.39
C GLY A 24 1.82 1.46 10.38
N HIS A 25 1.01 1.80 9.38
CA HIS A 25 0.40 3.14 9.28
C HIS A 25 -0.51 3.49 10.45
N PHE A 26 -1.26 2.54 11.01
CA PHE A 26 -2.24 2.84 12.06
C PHE A 26 -1.60 3.02 13.44
N PHE A 27 -0.61 2.19 13.79
CA PHE A 27 -0.01 2.19 15.13
C PHE A 27 1.20 3.11 15.24
N PHE A 28 1.96 3.30 14.15
CA PHE A 28 3.25 3.98 14.21
C PHE A 28 3.31 5.32 13.45
N GLU A 29 2.29 5.69 12.65
CA GLU A 29 2.28 6.99 11.99
C GLU A 29 1.56 8.05 12.85
N PRO A 30 2.28 9.09 13.36
CA PRO A 30 1.67 10.12 14.18
C PRO A 30 0.68 10.95 13.34
N LYS A 31 -0.57 11.09 13.84
CA LYS A 31 -1.63 11.88 13.21
C LYS A 31 -1.49 13.40 13.41
N GLY A 32 -0.47 13.83 14.15
CA GLY A 32 -0.17 15.23 14.44
C GLY A 32 1.09 15.71 13.70
N TYR A 33 1.89 16.55 14.36
CA TYR A 33 3.20 16.92 13.85
C TYR A 33 4.17 15.75 13.99
N ASP A 34 4.83 15.37 12.90
CA ASP A 34 5.89 14.37 12.95
C ASP A 34 7.20 15.06 13.36
N HIS A 35 7.59 14.85 14.61
CA HIS A 35 8.83 15.41 15.17
C HIS A 35 10.11 14.79 14.60
N VAL A 36 10.04 13.60 13.99
CA VAL A 36 11.20 12.93 13.38
C VAL A 36 11.44 13.48 11.97
N ASN A 37 10.38 13.64 11.19
CA ASN A 37 10.44 14.13 9.82
C ASN A 37 10.19 15.65 9.68
N HIS A 38 9.99 16.35 10.80
CA HIS A 38 9.70 17.78 10.87
C HIS A 38 8.56 18.25 9.93
N ALA A 39 7.53 17.43 9.76
CA ALA A 39 6.46 17.68 8.78
C ALA A 39 5.07 17.55 9.41
N THR A 40 4.18 18.48 9.06
CA THR A 40 2.75 18.38 9.37
C THR A 40 2.08 17.31 8.51
N HIS A 41 0.95 16.79 8.97
CA HIS A 41 0.17 15.81 8.21
C HIS A 41 -0.25 16.35 6.83
N GLU A 42 -0.72 17.59 6.78
CA GLU A 42 -1.12 18.28 5.54
C GLU A 42 0.03 18.38 4.52
N HIS A 43 1.22 18.74 4.99
CA HIS A 43 2.40 18.83 4.12
C HIS A 43 2.83 17.46 3.56
N LYS A 44 2.67 16.39 4.36
CA LYS A 44 2.92 15.02 3.89
C LYS A 44 1.90 14.56 2.84
N GLU A 45 0.66 15.04 2.90
CA GLU A 45 -0.36 14.73 1.91
C GLU A 45 -0.10 15.47 0.59
N GLU A 46 0.30 16.74 0.64
CA GLU A 46 0.57 17.55 -0.55
C GLU A 46 1.75 17.03 -1.39
N ILE A 47 2.85 16.60 -0.74
CA ILE A 47 4.06 16.14 -1.46
C ILE A 47 3.87 14.73 -2.03
N LYS A 48 3.07 13.87 -1.38
CA LYS A 48 2.85 12.50 -1.85
C LYS A 48 1.87 12.52 -3.01
N ILE A 49 2.37 12.74 -4.23
CA ILE A 49 1.59 12.64 -5.47
C ILE A 49 0.88 11.27 -5.51
N GLY A 50 -0.42 11.28 -5.22
CA GLY A 50 -1.26 10.08 -5.20
C GLY A 50 -1.66 9.53 -3.82
N TYR A 51 -1.17 10.08 -2.71
CA TYR A 51 -1.71 9.78 -1.37
C TYR A 51 -2.96 10.63 -1.16
N ASN A 52 -4.11 9.98 -1.06
CA ASN A 52 -5.36 10.62 -0.71
C ASN A 52 -6.10 9.67 0.23
N LEU A 53 -6.31 10.11 1.47
CA LEU A 53 -6.90 9.28 2.51
C LEU A 53 -8.30 8.77 2.11
N GLN A 54 -9.11 9.59 1.44
CA GLN A 54 -10.44 9.18 0.97
C GLN A 54 -10.35 8.01 -0.02
N ARG A 55 -9.41 8.06 -0.97
CA ARG A 55 -9.22 6.96 -1.94
C ARG A 55 -8.78 5.67 -1.26
N LYS A 56 -7.95 5.79 -0.23
CA LYS A 56 -7.51 4.66 0.59
C LYS A 56 -8.70 4.05 1.36
N ILE A 57 -9.55 4.88 1.95
CA ILE A 57 -10.77 4.44 2.64
C ILE A 57 -11.69 3.69 1.65
N VAL A 58 -11.96 4.26 0.47
CA VAL A 58 -12.81 3.60 -0.54
C VAL A 58 -12.26 2.22 -0.92
N LEU A 59 -10.96 2.10 -1.17
CA LEU A 59 -10.34 0.80 -1.48
C LEU A 59 -10.50 -0.20 -0.33
N MET A 60 -10.26 0.22 0.92
CA MET A 60 -10.40 -0.64 2.09
C MET A 60 -11.87 -1.02 2.35
N SER A 61 -12.83 -0.13 2.08
CA SER A 61 -14.26 -0.43 2.15
C SER A 61 -14.65 -1.48 1.10
N LEU A 62 -14.19 -1.33 -0.15
CA LEU A 62 -14.43 -2.34 -1.20
C LEU A 62 -13.82 -3.69 -0.82
N TRP A 63 -12.60 -3.70 -0.32
CA TRP A 63 -11.93 -4.90 0.18
C TRP A 63 -12.75 -5.61 1.26
N ALA A 64 -13.27 -4.87 2.24
CA ALA A 64 -14.07 -5.43 3.34
C ALA A 64 -15.47 -5.88 2.90
N LEU A 65 -16.05 -5.23 1.89
CA LEU A 65 -17.38 -5.56 1.38
C LEU A 65 -17.39 -6.78 0.46
N ILE A 66 -16.30 -7.10 -0.23
CA ILE A 66 -16.24 -8.25 -1.15
C ILE A 66 -16.58 -9.58 -0.47
N PRO A 67 -15.98 -9.97 0.67
CA PRO A 67 -16.35 -11.20 1.37
C PRO A 67 -17.81 -11.19 1.80
N LEU A 68 -18.31 -10.06 2.30
CA LEU A 68 -19.70 -9.92 2.73
C LEU A 68 -20.66 -10.11 1.55
N ALA A 69 -20.36 -9.51 0.40
CA ALA A 69 -21.15 -9.65 -0.82
C ALA A 69 -21.18 -11.09 -1.32
N LEU A 70 -20.03 -11.77 -1.34
CA LEU A 70 -19.94 -13.19 -1.72
C LEU A 70 -20.63 -14.11 -0.71
N TRP A 71 -20.67 -13.74 0.56
CA TRP A 71 -21.40 -14.51 1.57
C TRP A 71 -22.93 -14.36 1.44
N LEU A 72 -23.42 -13.13 1.18
CA LEU A 72 -24.84 -12.84 1.02
C LEU A 72 -25.40 -13.26 -0.34
N ALA A 73 -24.58 -13.19 -1.40
CA ALA A 73 -24.95 -13.55 -2.76
C ALA A 73 -23.82 -14.37 -3.42
N PRO A 74 -23.69 -15.68 -3.11
CA PRO A 74 -22.57 -16.51 -3.54
C PRO A 74 -22.40 -16.67 -5.06
N SER A 75 -23.49 -16.59 -5.83
CA SER A 75 -23.42 -16.61 -7.29
C SER A 75 -23.27 -15.22 -7.91
N LEU A 76 -23.28 -14.14 -7.09
CA LEU A 76 -23.33 -12.74 -7.52
C LEU A 76 -24.37 -12.50 -8.65
N GLY A 77 -25.58 -13.05 -8.48
CA GLY A 77 -26.63 -12.93 -9.50
C GLY A 77 -26.42 -13.79 -10.75
N GLY A 78 -25.62 -14.86 -10.65
CA GLY A 78 -25.32 -15.78 -11.75
C GLY A 78 -24.03 -15.46 -12.51
N LEU A 79 -23.24 -14.49 -12.04
CA LEU A 79 -21.94 -14.14 -12.62
C LEU A 79 -20.88 -15.21 -12.36
N ILE A 80 -20.98 -15.93 -11.24
CA ILE A 80 -20.05 -17.00 -10.87
C ILE A 80 -20.81 -18.24 -10.40
N MET A 81 -20.14 -19.40 -10.49
CA MET A 81 -20.64 -20.61 -9.84
C MET A 81 -20.54 -20.43 -8.32
N PRO A 82 -21.62 -20.62 -7.56
CA PRO A 82 -21.59 -20.43 -6.12
C PRO A 82 -20.71 -21.50 -5.47
N ALA A 83 -19.84 -21.06 -4.56
CA ALA A 83 -19.06 -21.96 -3.71
C ALA A 83 -19.97 -22.92 -2.93
N THR A 84 -19.53 -24.18 -2.83
CA THR A 84 -20.27 -25.25 -2.13
C THR A 84 -19.72 -25.52 -0.73
N ASP A 85 -18.49 -25.07 -0.45
CA ASP A 85 -17.79 -25.26 0.80
C ASP A 85 -16.93 -24.03 1.16
N LEU A 86 -16.27 -24.09 2.32
CA LEU A 86 -15.41 -22.99 2.79
C LEU A 86 -14.21 -22.76 1.87
N ASN A 87 -13.66 -23.82 1.28
CA ASN A 87 -12.51 -23.70 0.40
C ASN A 87 -12.89 -22.96 -0.89
N GLY A 88 -13.99 -23.35 -1.52
CA GLY A 88 -14.56 -22.64 -2.67
C GLY A 88 -14.85 -21.17 -2.34
N TYR A 89 -15.41 -20.88 -1.17
CA TYR A 89 -15.67 -19.51 -0.76
C TYR A 89 -14.38 -18.68 -0.61
N LEU A 90 -13.36 -19.23 0.06
CA LEU A 90 -12.05 -18.57 0.19
C LEU A 90 -11.37 -18.40 -1.16
N HIS A 91 -11.52 -19.37 -2.06
CA HIS A 91 -11.03 -19.28 -3.42
C HIS A 91 -11.68 -18.09 -4.15
N ASP A 92 -13.01 -17.99 -4.13
CA ASP A 92 -13.76 -16.90 -4.78
C ASP A 92 -13.40 -15.52 -4.20
N VAL A 93 -13.29 -15.43 -2.87
CA VAL A 93 -12.81 -14.21 -2.19
C VAL A 93 -11.39 -13.85 -2.65
N GLY A 94 -10.49 -14.83 -2.70
CA GLY A 94 -9.12 -14.65 -3.14
C GLY A 94 -9.03 -14.11 -4.58
N ILE A 95 -9.82 -14.66 -5.49
CA ILE A 95 -9.92 -14.20 -6.88
C ILE A 95 -10.51 -12.78 -6.94
N ALA A 96 -11.60 -12.51 -6.22
CA ALA A 96 -12.24 -11.19 -6.21
C ALA A 96 -11.30 -10.11 -5.67
N TRP A 97 -10.55 -10.41 -4.62
CA TRP A 97 -9.52 -9.53 -4.07
C TRP A 97 -8.33 -9.35 -5.03
N LEU A 98 -7.89 -10.40 -5.73
CA LEU A 98 -6.88 -10.27 -6.77
C LEU A 98 -7.35 -9.33 -7.89
N ALA A 99 -8.60 -9.49 -8.34
CA ALA A 99 -9.22 -8.63 -9.34
C ALA A 99 -9.34 -7.18 -8.85
N LEU A 100 -9.70 -6.95 -7.59
CA LEU A 100 -9.72 -5.62 -6.98
C LEU A 100 -8.33 -4.97 -7.01
N GLY A 101 -7.27 -5.71 -6.66
CA GLY A 101 -5.89 -5.22 -6.66
C GLY A 101 -5.40 -4.84 -8.06
N LEU A 102 -5.55 -5.76 -9.02
CA LEU A 102 -5.16 -5.52 -10.41
C LEU A 102 -5.98 -4.39 -11.05
N GLY A 103 -7.30 -4.41 -10.87
CA GLY A 103 -8.21 -3.38 -11.35
C GLY A 103 -7.90 -2.01 -10.75
N GLY A 104 -7.62 -1.95 -9.46
CA GLY A 104 -7.22 -0.72 -8.77
C GLY A 104 -5.92 -0.11 -9.33
N ILE A 105 -4.90 -0.96 -9.58
CA ILE A 105 -3.63 -0.53 -10.18
C ILE A 105 -3.85 -0.02 -11.61
N LEU A 106 -4.56 -0.78 -12.44
CA LEU A 106 -4.82 -0.40 -13.84
C LEU A 106 -5.62 0.90 -13.92
N PHE A 107 -6.74 0.96 -13.19
CA PHE A 107 -7.59 2.14 -13.13
C PHE A 107 -6.79 3.36 -12.66
N ARG A 108 -6.00 3.23 -11.60
CA ARG A 108 -5.25 4.36 -11.06
C ARG A 108 -4.13 4.81 -11.99
N THR A 109 -3.43 3.88 -12.62
CA THR A 109 -2.41 4.17 -13.64
C THR A 109 -3.00 4.98 -14.78
N VAL A 110 -4.10 4.50 -15.37
CA VAL A 110 -4.80 5.19 -16.48
C VAL A 110 -5.33 6.54 -16.03
N HIS A 111 -5.94 6.61 -14.85
CA HIS A 111 -6.42 7.87 -14.29
C HIS A 111 -5.28 8.90 -14.14
N LEU A 112 -4.10 8.49 -13.65
CA LEU A 112 -2.91 9.36 -13.53
C LEU A 112 -2.41 9.88 -14.88
N PHE A 113 -2.61 9.14 -15.97
CA PHE A 113 -2.27 9.63 -17.31
C PHE A 113 -3.05 10.90 -17.67
N PHE A 114 -4.32 10.98 -17.26
CA PHE A 114 -5.20 12.11 -17.56
C PHE A 114 -5.06 13.29 -16.60
N ILE A 115 -4.82 13.04 -15.31
CA ILE A 115 -4.74 14.13 -14.32
C ILE A 115 -3.35 14.74 -14.16
N TYR A 116 -2.30 14.02 -14.58
CA TYR A 116 -0.91 14.51 -14.55
C TYR A 116 -0.23 14.33 -15.92
N ASN A 117 0.20 13.10 -16.23
CA ASN A 117 0.82 12.71 -17.50
C ASN A 117 1.14 11.21 -17.48
N VAL A 118 1.50 10.67 -18.65
CA VAL A 118 1.84 9.25 -18.83
C VAL A 118 3.01 8.81 -17.95
N GLN A 119 4.07 9.62 -17.88
CA GLN A 119 5.26 9.29 -17.08
C GLN A 119 4.90 9.10 -15.60
N THR A 120 4.10 10.00 -15.04
CA THR A 120 3.66 9.94 -13.63
C THR A 120 2.88 8.66 -13.35
N GLY A 121 1.96 8.28 -14.24
CA GLY A 121 1.21 7.04 -14.10
C GLY A 121 2.10 5.80 -14.16
N LEU A 122 3.07 5.76 -15.08
CA LEU A 122 4.00 4.64 -15.20
C LEU A 122 4.95 4.54 -14.01
N THR A 123 5.52 5.66 -13.54
CA THR A 123 6.34 5.69 -12.33
C THR A 123 5.56 5.21 -11.12
N TRP A 124 4.29 5.61 -10.99
CA TRP A 124 3.42 5.11 -9.94
C TRP A 124 3.16 3.60 -10.06
N ALA A 125 2.86 3.10 -11.25
CA ALA A 125 2.62 1.67 -11.48
C ALA A 125 3.86 0.82 -11.14
N VAL A 126 5.04 1.26 -11.61
CA VAL A 126 6.32 0.60 -11.30
C VAL A 126 6.58 0.60 -9.81
N LYS A 127 6.39 1.74 -9.14
CA LYS A 127 6.51 1.84 -7.69
C LYS A 127 5.67 0.79 -6.98
N ILE A 128 4.37 0.72 -7.27
CA ILE A 128 3.46 -0.25 -6.65
C ILE A 128 3.88 -1.70 -6.92
N MET A 129 4.36 -2.02 -8.13
CA MET A 129 4.84 -3.36 -8.46
C MET A 129 6.13 -3.73 -7.70
N THR A 130 6.98 -2.74 -7.40
CA THR A 130 8.25 -2.95 -6.67
C THR A 130 8.13 -2.85 -5.15
N ASP A 131 7.08 -2.20 -4.64
CA ASP A 131 6.83 -1.99 -3.21
C ASP A 131 6.93 -3.32 -2.40
N PRO A 132 6.35 -4.47 -2.82
CA PRO A 132 6.45 -5.71 -2.05
C PRO A 132 7.88 -6.22 -1.82
N PHE A 133 8.78 -6.01 -2.79
CA PHE A 133 10.18 -6.41 -2.65
C PHE A 133 10.93 -5.49 -1.68
N HIS A 134 10.64 -4.20 -1.77
CA HIS A 134 11.20 -3.21 -0.86
C HIS A 134 10.71 -3.43 0.57
N ASP A 135 9.39 -3.66 0.74
CA ASP A 135 8.75 -3.98 2.02
C ASP A 135 9.36 -5.26 2.61
N ALA A 136 9.46 -6.34 1.84
CA ALA A 136 10.05 -7.59 2.32
C ALA A 136 11.50 -7.41 2.82
N ARG A 137 12.29 -6.60 2.10
CA ARG A 137 13.67 -6.29 2.51
C ARG A 137 13.72 -5.50 3.83
N ILE A 138 12.82 -4.54 4.02
CA ILE A 138 12.74 -3.75 5.26
C ILE A 138 12.26 -4.64 6.41
N TYR A 139 11.19 -5.40 6.21
CA TYR A 139 10.62 -6.23 7.28
C TYR A 139 11.50 -7.42 7.66
N ALA A 140 12.38 -7.91 6.77
CA ALA A 140 13.31 -8.99 7.09
C ALA A 140 14.30 -8.62 8.22
N SER A 141 14.65 -7.34 8.35
CA SER A 141 15.55 -6.86 9.41
C SER A 141 14.81 -6.41 10.68
N ALA A 142 13.49 -6.22 10.62
CA ALA A 142 12.68 -5.74 11.73
C ALA A 142 12.79 -6.61 13.01
N PRO A 143 12.81 -7.96 12.97
CA PRO A 143 12.96 -8.77 14.18
C PRO A 143 14.27 -8.48 14.93
N LEU A 144 15.36 -8.22 14.20
CA LEU A 144 16.66 -7.92 14.79
C LEU A 144 16.66 -6.55 15.49
N TYR A 145 15.98 -5.55 14.92
CA TYR A 145 15.80 -4.25 15.55
C TYR A 145 14.88 -4.32 16.79
N LEU A 146 13.80 -5.11 16.72
CA LEU A 146 12.92 -5.33 17.86
C LEU A 146 13.64 -6.04 19.02
N MET A 147 14.50 -7.02 18.74
CA MET A 147 15.35 -7.66 19.77
C MET A 147 16.34 -6.68 20.43
N ARG A 148 16.71 -5.60 19.73
CA ARG A 148 17.53 -4.51 20.29
C ARG A 148 16.72 -3.47 21.05
N GLY A 149 15.40 -3.64 21.15
CA GLY A 149 14.49 -2.70 21.81
C GLY A 149 14.14 -1.47 20.98
N GLN A 150 14.45 -1.46 19.68
CA GLN A 150 14.15 -0.34 18.78
C GLN A 150 12.73 -0.51 18.21
N LEU A 151 11.78 0.22 18.79
CA LEU A 151 10.38 0.23 18.34
C LEU A 151 10.13 1.20 17.17
N ILE A 152 10.99 2.19 17.00
CA ILE A 152 10.91 3.23 15.97
C ILE A 152 12.28 3.32 15.30
N ASP A 153 12.29 3.44 13.97
CA ASP A 153 13.52 3.68 13.21
C ASP A 153 14.08 5.07 13.59
N PRO A 154 15.32 5.15 14.13
CA PRO A 154 15.95 6.42 14.48
C PRO A 154 16.28 7.30 13.25
N MET A 155 16.12 6.78 12.03
CA MET A 155 16.37 7.49 10.76
C MET A 155 17.82 7.96 10.60
N ASP A 156 18.77 7.30 11.26
CA ASP A 156 20.20 7.66 11.21
C ASP A 156 20.75 7.68 9.78
N HIS A 157 20.22 6.82 8.91
CA HIS A 157 20.58 6.75 7.49
C HIS A 157 20.07 7.93 6.65
N ALA A 158 18.96 8.57 7.05
CA ALA A 158 18.41 9.73 6.35
C ALA A 158 19.04 11.05 6.82
N ARG A 159 19.60 11.06 8.04
CA ARG A 159 20.34 12.21 8.58
C ARG A 159 21.77 12.33 8.06
N SER A 160 22.33 11.26 7.49
CA SER A 160 23.70 11.26 6.95
C SER A 160 23.81 11.78 5.51
N GLU A 161 22.71 12.17 4.86
CA GLU A 161 22.80 12.97 3.64
C GLU A 161 23.09 14.42 4.04
N ASP A 162 24.38 14.74 4.20
CA ASP A 162 24.82 16.13 4.25
C ASP A 162 24.20 16.88 3.06
N PRO A 163 23.57 18.06 3.28
CA PRO A 163 22.96 18.80 2.20
C PRO A 163 24.02 19.06 1.13
N CYS A 164 23.72 18.67 -0.10
CA CYS A 164 24.54 18.99 -1.27
C CYS A 164 24.93 20.47 -1.20
N PRO A 165 26.23 20.84 -1.28
CA PRO A 165 26.70 22.21 -1.07
C PRO A 165 26.00 23.26 -1.93
N ALA A 166 25.39 22.84 -3.05
CA ALA A 166 24.61 23.69 -3.94
C ALA A 166 23.31 24.24 -3.32
N LEU A 167 22.70 23.56 -2.34
CA LEU A 167 21.44 23.99 -1.70
C LEU A 167 21.66 24.97 -0.53
N VAL A 168 22.89 25.07 0.00
CA VAL A 168 23.23 26.02 1.07
C VAL A 168 23.33 27.45 0.52
N ARG A 169 23.96 27.65 -0.65
CA ARG A 169 24.10 28.99 -1.27
C ARG A 169 22.76 29.68 -1.56
N VAL A 170 21.74 28.91 -1.95
CA VAL A 170 20.41 29.48 -2.26
C VAL A 170 19.70 29.97 -0.99
N ARG A 171 20.04 29.44 0.20
CA ARG A 171 19.46 29.89 1.48
C ARG A 171 20.23 31.02 2.16
N THR A 172 21.54 31.15 1.92
CA THR A 172 22.37 32.17 2.59
C THR A 172 22.56 33.46 1.80
N GLY A 173 22.08 33.54 0.55
CA GLY A 173 22.16 34.78 -0.22
C GLY A 173 23.59 35.25 -0.48
N GLU A 174 24.53 34.31 -0.58
CA GLU A 174 25.93 34.53 -0.99
C GLU A 174 26.29 33.70 -2.22
#